data_AF-A0A0P7UAE6-F1
#
_entry.id   AF-A0A0P7UAE6-F1
#
_cell.length_a   1.000
_cell.length_b   1.000
_cell.length_c   1.000
_cell.angle_alpha   90.00
_cell.angle_beta   90.00
_cell.angle_gamma   90.00
#
_symmetry.space_group_name_H-M   'P 1'
#
loop_
_entity.id
_entity.type
_entity.pdbx_description
1 polymer ?
#
loop_
_entity_poly.entity_id
_entity_poly.type
_entity_poly.pdbx_seq_one_letter_code
_entity_poly.pdbx_strand_id
1 'polypeptide(L)'
;MLTAILISLGAERFDMENKALKSGYTEKNGALRTLGERFTLYALDSRGGRSESSFVSVRTSCAVVDDSTAEEIADKVYNLYNGYTSGKEQQTAYNTLMEISPPMLYRVQHHYNSHYEKFGDFVWRSEDELGPRKAHLIMRRVERLSRYCRALLRSAHIQGRTDTVPYVACRSEEARPMEALWRSSLHETRLSCVEKLASVRRNTYSNAKLR
;
A
#
# COMPACT_ATOMS: atom_id res chain seq x y z
N MET A 1 5.96 -22.45 -10.22
CA MET A 1 5.34 -22.35 -8.88
C MET A 1 4.36 -21.18 -8.90
N LEU A 2 3.06 -21.44 -9.00
CA LEU A 2 2.01 -20.43 -8.87
C LEU A 2 1.39 -20.59 -7.48
N THR A 3 1.54 -19.57 -6.65
CA THR A 3 0.94 -19.51 -5.32
C THR A 3 -0.48 -18.98 -5.47
N ALA A 4 -1.49 -19.82 -5.19
CA ALA A 4 -2.88 -19.39 -5.14
C ALA A 4 -3.12 -18.55 -3.86
N ILE A 5 -3.74 -17.38 -4.02
CA ILE A 5 -4.26 -16.57 -2.91
C ILE A 5 -5.76 -16.84 -2.84
N LEU A 6 -6.22 -17.58 -1.83
CA LEU A 6 -7.65 -17.70 -1.51
C LEU A 6 -8.05 -16.53 -0.58
N ILE A 7 -8.96 -15.68 -1.05
CA ILE A 7 -9.72 -14.77 -0.18
C ILE A 7 -10.95 -15.56 0.31
N SER A 8 -11.00 -15.79 1.61
CA SER A 8 -12.14 -16.39 2.32
C SER A 8 -13.37 -15.47 2.23
N LEU A 9 -14.32 -15.81 1.37
CA LEU A 9 -15.74 -15.45 1.51
C LEU A 9 -16.53 -16.76 1.50
N GLY A 10 -17.53 -16.85 2.37
CA GLY A 10 -18.20 -18.09 2.76
C GLY A 10 -18.66 -18.96 1.59
N ALA A 11 -18.50 -20.27 1.79
CA ALA A 11 -19.22 -21.36 1.15
C ALA A 11 -19.63 -21.17 -0.34
N GLU A 12 -18.65 -21.21 -1.24
CA GLU A 12 -18.72 -21.82 -2.59
C GLU A 12 -17.32 -21.71 -3.23
N ARG A 13 -16.65 -22.85 -3.46
CA ARG A 13 -15.24 -22.90 -3.90
C ARG A 13 -15.15 -22.91 -5.44
N PHE A 14 -14.52 -21.87 -6.00
CA PHE A 14 -14.27 -21.72 -7.44
C PHE A 14 -12.79 -21.93 -7.79
N ASP A 15 -12.53 -22.55 -8.95
CA ASP A 15 -11.19 -22.65 -9.54
C ASP A 15 -10.67 -21.28 -9.96
N MET A 16 -9.40 -20.97 -9.66
CA MET A 16 -8.80 -19.68 -9.95
C MET A 16 -7.64 -19.82 -10.95
N GLU A 17 -7.92 -19.54 -12.22
CA GLU A 17 -6.87 -19.33 -13.21
C GLU A 17 -6.34 -17.88 -13.11
N ASN A 18 -5.17 -17.73 -12.48
CA ASN A 18 -4.59 -16.45 -12.12
C ASN A 18 -3.85 -15.84 -13.33
N LYS A 19 -4.52 -15.05 -14.17
CA LYS A 19 -3.83 -14.22 -15.17
C LYS A 19 -3.19 -13.02 -14.47
N ALA A 20 -1.86 -12.97 -14.56
CA ALA A 20 -0.98 -11.99 -13.95
C ALA A 20 -1.49 -10.53 -14.04
N LEU A 21 -1.34 -9.83 -12.92
CA LEU A 21 -1.57 -8.41 -12.74
C LEU A 21 -1.01 -7.59 -13.91
N LYS A 22 -1.86 -6.77 -14.53
CA LYS A 22 -1.42 -5.48 -15.07
C LYS A 22 -1.89 -4.41 -14.09
N SER A 23 -0.96 -3.87 -13.30
CA SER A 23 -1.13 -2.56 -12.67
C SER A 23 -1.22 -1.53 -13.80
N GLY A 24 -2.45 -1.25 -14.24
CA GLY A 24 -2.73 -0.34 -15.34
C GLY A 24 -3.17 1.02 -14.80
N TYR A 25 -2.32 2.03 -14.96
CA TYR A 25 -2.74 3.42 -14.80
C TYR A 25 -3.81 3.73 -15.86
N THR A 26 -5.01 4.14 -15.44
CA THR A 26 -5.99 4.75 -16.35
C THR A 26 -6.15 6.22 -15.98
N GLU A 27 -5.61 7.07 -16.84
CA GLU A 27 -5.72 8.51 -16.72
C GLU A 27 -7.05 8.95 -17.33
N LYS A 28 -8.02 9.31 -16.49
CA LYS A 28 -9.18 10.11 -16.91
C LYS A 28 -9.29 11.32 -15.99
N ASN A 29 -9.15 12.50 -16.58
CA ASN A 29 -9.44 13.82 -15.99
C ASN A 29 -8.53 14.26 -14.83
N GLY A 30 -7.20 14.07 -14.93
CA GLY A 30 -6.23 14.77 -14.08
C GLY A 30 -6.30 14.48 -12.57
N ALA A 31 -7.08 13.48 -12.15
CA ALA A 31 -7.17 13.06 -10.75
C ALA A 31 -6.60 11.65 -10.62
N LEU A 32 -5.46 11.52 -9.92
CA LEU A 32 -4.97 10.24 -9.41
C LEU A 32 -6.02 9.67 -8.44
N ARG A 33 -6.97 8.89 -8.97
CA ARG A 33 -7.83 8.04 -8.15
C ARG A 33 -6.95 6.94 -7.59
N THR A 34 -7.06 6.68 -6.28
CA THR A 34 -6.56 5.43 -5.68
C THR A 34 -7.02 4.30 -6.55
N LEU A 35 -6.09 3.61 -7.22
CA LEU A 35 -6.42 2.43 -7.97
C LEU A 35 -6.83 1.37 -6.94
N GLY A 36 -8.13 1.14 -6.84
CA GLY A 36 -8.58 -0.12 -6.26
C GLY A 36 -8.13 -1.24 -7.20
N GLU A 37 -7.64 -2.32 -6.63
CA GLU A 37 -7.36 -3.51 -7.41
C GLU A 37 -8.68 -4.13 -7.83
N ARG A 38 -8.81 -4.45 -9.12
CA ARG A 38 -9.99 -5.12 -9.68
C ARG A 38 -9.64 -6.57 -9.98
N PHE A 39 -10.29 -7.47 -9.27
CA PHE A 39 -10.20 -8.92 -9.47
C PHE A 39 -11.38 -9.36 -10.32
N THR A 40 -11.13 -10.15 -11.35
CA THR A 40 -12.17 -10.71 -12.24
C THR A 40 -12.04 -12.22 -12.23
N LEU A 41 -13.16 -12.92 -12.14
CA LEU A 41 -13.24 -14.37 -12.07
C LEU A 41 -14.26 -14.89 -13.09
N TYR A 42 -13.98 -16.03 -13.71
CA TYR A 42 -14.93 -16.79 -14.52
C TYR A 42 -14.61 -18.28 -14.38
N ALA A 43 -15.61 -19.14 -14.56
CA ALA A 43 -15.45 -20.59 -14.56
C ALA A 43 -15.30 -21.14 -15.99
N LEU A 44 -14.64 -22.30 -16.09
CA LEU A 44 -14.52 -23.08 -17.32
C LEU A 44 -15.15 -24.46 -17.09
N ASP A 45 -16.01 -24.91 -18.01
CA ASP A 45 -16.53 -26.27 -18.01
C ASP A 45 -15.58 -27.26 -18.73
N SER A 46 -15.83 -28.56 -18.61
CA SER A 46 -15.03 -29.62 -19.24
C SER A 46 -15.08 -29.65 -20.78
N ARG A 47 -15.94 -28.82 -21.38
CA ARG A 47 -16.09 -28.63 -22.83
C ARG A 47 -15.49 -27.30 -23.29
N GLY A 48 -14.88 -26.52 -22.39
CA GLY A 48 -14.29 -25.22 -22.67
C GLY A 48 -15.30 -24.05 -22.71
N GLY A 49 -16.55 -24.29 -22.32
CA GLY A 49 -17.56 -23.26 -22.11
C GLY A 49 -17.20 -22.34 -20.95
N ARG A 50 -17.46 -21.04 -21.10
CA ARG A 50 -17.15 -20.02 -20.08
C ARG A 50 -18.42 -19.57 -19.38
N SER A 51 -18.34 -19.38 -18.06
CA SER A 51 -19.39 -18.65 -17.34
C SER A 51 -19.36 -17.16 -17.68
N GLU A 52 -20.42 -16.46 -17.31
CA GLU A 52 -20.36 -15.00 -17.18
C GLU A 52 -19.27 -14.62 -16.15
N SER A 53 -18.57 -13.52 -16.40
CA SER A 53 -17.49 -13.05 -15.53
C SER A 53 -18.03 -12.26 -14.34
N SER A 54 -17.54 -12.55 -13.14
CA SER A 54 -17.78 -11.74 -11.94
C SER A 54 -16.55 -10.88 -11.63
N PHE A 55 -16.74 -9.81 -10.86
CA PHE A 55 -15.63 -8.96 -10.44
C PHE A 55 -15.81 -8.37 -9.05
N VAL A 56 -14.67 -8.12 -8.39
CA VAL A 56 -14.58 -7.42 -7.10
C VAL A 56 -13.56 -6.30 -7.24
N SER A 57 -13.88 -5.11 -6.72
CA SER A 57 -12.95 -3.97 -6.66
C SER A 57 -12.66 -3.60 -5.22
N VAL A 58 -11.39 -3.66 -4.82
CA VAL A 58 -10.96 -3.45 -3.43
C VAL A 58 -10.02 -2.26 -3.37
N ARG A 59 -10.24 -1.35 -2.41
CA ARG A 59 -9.27 -0.29 -2.11
C ARG A 59 -8.22 -0.85 -1.14
N THR A 60 -6.95 -0.75 -1.52
CA THR A 60 -5.85 -1.08 -0.62
C THR A 60 -5.78 -0.10 0.54
N SER A 61 -5.43 -0.60 1.73
CA SER A 61 -5.21 0.24 2.91
C SER A 61 -4.03 1.19 2.66
N CYS A 62 -4.05 2.34 3.33
CA CYS A 62 -2.90 3.25 3.37
C CYS A 62 -1.68 2.47 3.93
N ALA A 63 -0.49 2.70 3.39
CA ALA A 63 0.70 1.96 3.80
C ALA A 63 1.00 2.19 5.29
N VAL A 64 1.62 1.21 5.93
CA VAL A 64 1.97 1.30 7.36
C VAL A 64 2.98 2.41 7.58
N VAL A 65 2.74 3.21 8.62
CA VAL A 65 3.56 4.38 8.98
C VAL A 65 4.02 4.20 10.42
N ASP A 66 5.31 4.44 10.66
CA ASP A 66 5.88 4.56 12.00
C ASP A 66 5.75 6.02 12.44
N ASP A 67 4.84 6.29 13.37
CA ASP A 67 4.48 7.65 13.77
C ASP A 67 5.61 8.33 14.55
N SER A 68 6.30 7.58 15.42
CA SER A 68 7.46 8.05 16.17
C SER A 68 8.61 8.45 15.26
N THR A 69 8.96 7.57 14.30
CA THR A 69 10.02 7.90 13.35
C THR A 69 9.64 9.10 12.47
N ALA A 70 8.35 9.27 12.13
CA ALA A 70 7.91 10.44 11.38
C ALA A 70 8.09 11.75 12.17
N GLU A 71 7.82 11.73 13.48
CA GLU A 71 8.03 12.88 14.37
C GLU A 71 9.53 13.19 14.52
N GLU A 72 10.37 12.17 14.76
CA GLU A 72 11.84 12.33 14.84
C GLU A 72 12.44 12.94 13.55
N ILE A 73 11.94 12.53 12.38
CA ILE A 73 12.39 13.09 11.10
C ILE A 73 11.94 14.55 10.96
N ALA A 74 10.75 14.90 11.42
CA ALA A 74 10.26 16.29 11.38
C ALA A 74 11.18 17.21 12.20
N ASP A 75 11.51 16.80 13.43
CA ASP A 75 12.43 17.52 14.31
C ASP A 75 13.82 17.63 13.69
N LYS A 76 14.33 16.53 13.12
CA LYS A 76 15.62 16.52 12.41
C LYS A 76 15.64 17.51 11.26
N VAL A 77 14.60 17.54 10.43
CA VAL A 77 14.53 18.44 9.27
C VAL A 77 14.42 19.89 9.73
N TYR A 78 13.64 20.18 10.78
CA TYR A 78 13.58 21.51 11.37
C TYR A 78 14.96 22.00 11.84
N ASN A 79 15.72 21.13 12.54
CA ASN A 79 17.06 21.47 13.00
C ASN A 79 18.04 21.69 11.83
N LEU A 80 17.93 20.91 10.75
CA LEU A 80 18.76 21.11 9.54
C LEU A 80 18.45 22.42 8.82
N TYR A 81 17.18 22.86 8.82
CA TYR A 81 16.78 24.15 8.27
C TYR A 81 17.29 25.32 9.13
N ASN A 82 17.25 25.18 10.46
CA ASN A 82 17.75 26.21 11.37
C ASN A 82 19.27 26.30 11.52
N GLY A 83 20.02 25.30 11.06
CA GLY A 83 21.48 25.17 11.28
C GLY A 83 22.37 26.23 10.62
N TYR A 84 21.80 27.29 10.02
CA TYR A 84 22.47 28.26 9.14
C TYR A 84 23.04 27.56 7.89
N THR A 85 22.11 27.00 7.09
CA THR A 85 22.27 26.02 6.01
C THR A 85 23.61 25.99 5.28
N SER A 86 24.47 25.07 5.71
CA SER A 86 25.54 24.56 4.87
C SER A 86 24.95 23.70 3.72
N GLY A 87 25.61 23.68 2.56
CA GLY A 87 25.17 22.82 1.44
C GLY A 87 25.09 21.32 1.79
N LYS A 88 25.85 20.89 2.81
CA LYS A 88 25.80 19.51 3.32
C LYS A 88 24.50 19.24 4.09
N GLU A 89 24.04 20.18 4.91
CA GLU A 89 22.79 20.04 5.66
C GLU A 89 21.58 20.07 4.73
N GLN A 90 21.58 20.97 3.75
CA GLN A 90 20.55 21.01 2.69
C GLN A 90 20.47 19.67 1.95
N GLN A 91 21.60 19.10 1.55
CA GLN A 91 21.62 17.82 0.85
C GLN A 91 21.19 16.66 1.77
N THR A 92 21.53 16.71 3.07
CA THR A 92 21.12 15.71 4.06
C THR A 92 19.60 15.75 4.30
N ALA A 93 19.02 16.93 4.42
CA ALA A 93 17.57 17.12 4.55
C ALA A 93 16.85 16.60 3.30
N TYR A 94 17.31 16.99 2.12
CA TYR A 94 16.74 16.52 0.85
C TYR A 94 16.80 14.99 0.71
N ASN A 95 17.95 14.38 1.00
CA ASN A 95 18.10 12.92 0.92
C ASN A 95 17.16 12.21 1.90
N THR A 96 17.13 12.66 3.17
CA THR A 96 16.25 12.08 4.20
C THR A 96 14.78 12.09 3.73
N LEU A 97 14.30 13.20 3.18
CA LEU A 97 12.92 13.34 2.68
C LEU A 97 12.64 12.52 1.41
N MET A 98 13.67 12.27 0.59
CA MET A 98 13.55 11.48 -0.63
C MET A 98 13.69 9.96 -0.41
N GLU A 99 14.31 9.53 0.70
CA GLU A 99 14.48 8.12 1.03
C GLU A 99 13.21 7.50 1.63
N ILE A 100 12.41 8.28 2.36
CA ILE A 100 11.19 7.79 3.01
C ILE A 100 10.01 7.63 2.06
N SER A 101 9.08 6.72 2.38
CA SER A 101 7.88 6.48 1.55
C SER A 101 6.95 7.72 1.50
N PRO A 102 6.14 7.91 0.43
CA PRO A 102 5.22 9.04 0.38
C PRO A 102 4.24 9.16 1.56
N PRO A 103 3.66 8.07 2.10
CA PRO A 103 2.86 8.12 3.34
C PRO A 103 3.66 8.61 4.55
N MET A 104 4.91 8.14 4.70
CA MET A 104 5.81 8.62 5.76
C MET A 104 6.12 10.12 5.59
N LEU A 105 6.44 10.57 4.38
CA LEU A 105 6.71 11.98 4.08
C LEU A 105 5.52 12.89 4.40
N TYR A 106 4.30 12.46 4.06
CA TYR A 106 3.10 13.20 4.41
C TYR A 106 2.88 13.25 5.93
N ARG A 107 3.30 12.21 6.66
CA ARG A 107 3.24 12.20 8.11
C ARG A 107 4.30 13.10 8.75
N VAL A 108 5.52 13.14 8.21
CA VAL A 108 6.57 14.09 8.59
C VAL A 108 6.07 15.53 8.41
N GLN A 109 5.44 15.83 7.27
CA GLN A 109 4.85 17.15 7.03
C GLN A 109 3.79 17.51 8.09
N HIS A 110 2.95 16.55 8.48
CA HIS A 110 1.94 16.77 9.52
C HIS A 110 2.57 17.14 10.86
N HIS A 111 3.58 16.39 11.32
CA HIS A 111 4.29 16.66 12.57
C HIS A 111 5.06 17.98 12.52
N TYR A 112 5.76 18.24 11.40
CA TYR A 112 6.49 19.48 11.22
C TYR A 112 5.57 20.69 11.36
N ASN A 113 4.41 20.68 10.68
CA ASN A 113 3.46 21.79 10.77
C ASN A 113 2.82 21.88 12.16
N SER A 114 2.55 20.75 12.82
CA SER A 114 2.02 20.75 14.19
C SER A 114 2.93 21.50 15.18
N HIS A 115 4.25 21.37 15.02
CA HIS A 115 5.22 21.92 15.97
C HIS A 115 5.82 23.27 15.54
N TYR A 116 6.00 23.47 14.23
CA TYR A 116 6.88 24.52 13.70
C TYR A 116 6.22 25.47 12.70
N GLU A 117 4.93 25.32 12.37
CA GLU A 117 4.23 26.18 11.39
C GLU A 117 4.31 27.67 11.73
N LYS A 118 4.40 28.03 13.01
CA LYS A 118 4.62 29.42 13.47
C LYS A 118 5.90 30.06 12.92
N PHE A 119 6.88 29.24 12.49
CA PHE A 119 8.12 29.68 11.88
C PHE A 119 8.12 29.54 10.36
N GLY A 120 7.00 29.18 9.74
CA GLY A 120 6.86 28.86 8.33
C GLY A 120 6.44 27.41 8.14
N ASP A 121 5.44 27.18 7.30
CA ASP A 121 4.98 25.82 7.02
C ASP A 121 6.07 25.00 6.30
N PHE A 122 5.95 23.68 6.38
CA PHE A 122 6.92 22.74 5.81
C PHE A 122 7.20 22.95 4.32
N VAL A 123 6.19 23.33 3.53
CA VAL A 123 6.33 23.50 2.08
C VAL A 123 7.14 24.75 1.80
N TRP A 124 6.73 25.86 2.41
CA TRP A 124 7.38 27.16 2.28
C TRP A 124 8.82 27.09 2.78
N ARG A 125 9.05 26.48 3.95
CA ARG A 125 10.40 26.27 4.49
C ARG A 125 11.25 25.34 3.64
N SER A 126 10.68 24.28 3.07
CA SER A 126 11.45 23.42 2.15
C SER A 126 11.89 24.18 0.90
N GLU A 127 11.05 25.09 0.39
CA GLU A 127 11.37 25.91 -0.78
C GLU A 127 12.45 26.95 -0.49
N ASP A 128 12.39 27.62 0.67
CA ASP A 128 13.40 28.58 1.10
C ASP A 128 14.78 27.91 1.28
N GLU A 129 14.81 26.78 2.00
CA GLU A 129 16.07 26.15 2.43
C GLU A 129 16.68 25.23 1.36
N LEU A 130 15.88 24.66 0.46
CA LEU A 130 16.34 23.70 -0.57
C LEU A 130 16.19 24.23 -2.00
N GLY A 131 15.48 25.34 -2.19
CA GLY A 131 15.12 25.89 -3.49
C GLY A 131 13.89 25.22 -4.14
N PRO A 132 13.24 25.93 -5.08
CA PRO A 132 11.94 25.55 -5.64
C PRO A 132 11.95 24.18 -6.32
N ARG A 133 13.05 23.84 -7.01
CA ARG A 133 13.15 22.57 -7.73
C ARG A 133 13.14 21.36 -6.80
N LYS A 134 13.89 21.41 -5.69
CA LYS A 134 13.98 20.30 -4.73
C LYS A 134 12.68 20.20 -3.93
N ALA A 135 12.14 21.32 -3.45
CA ALA A 135 10.86 21.36 -2.75
C ALA A 135 9.72 20.78 -3.59
N HIS A 136 9.63 21.18 -4.87
CA HIS A 136 8.60 20.66 -5.77
C HIS A 136 8.70 19.12 -5.97
N LEU A 137 9.92 18.57 -6.07
CA LEU A 137 10.10 17.12 -6.17
C LEU A 137 9.64 16.37 -4.91
N ILE A 138 9.88 16.95 -3.73
CA ILE A 138 9.40 16.41 -2.45
C ILE A 138 7.86 16.45 -2.44
N MET A 139 7.26 17.60 -2.78
CA MET A 139 5.80 17.78 -2.75
C MET A 139 5.07 16.87 -3.75
N ARG A 140 5.63 16.66 -4.94
CA ARG A 140 5.06 15.77 -5.95
C ARG A 140 4.90 14.33 -5.45
N ARG A 141 5.69 13.88 -4.46
CA ARG A 141 5.55 12.54 -3.87
C ARG A 141 4.26 12.43 -3.06
N VAL A 142 3.91 13.45 -2.27
CA VAL A 142 2.71 13.42 -1.42
C VAL A 142 1.43 13.65 -2.22
N GLU A 143 1.50 14.34 -3.36
CA GLU A 143 0.36 14.51 -4.28
C GLU A 143 -0.18 13.19 -4.82
N ARG A 144 0.68 12.16 -4.95
CA ARG A 144 0.29 10.83 -5.43
C ARG A 144 -0.53 10.04 -4.42
N LEU A 145 -0.60 10.48 -3.16
CA LEU A 145 -1.43 9.86 -2.14
C LEU A 145 -2.90 10.10 -2.44
N SER A 146 -3.73 9.07 -2.23
CA SER A 146 -5.17 9.23 -2.33
C SER A 146 -5.74 10.15 -1.26
N ARG A 147 -6.89 10.76 -1.57
CA ARG A 147 -7.64 11.58 -0.60
C ARG A 147 -7.97 10.80 0.67
N TYR A 148 -8.28 9.50 0.55
CA TYR A 148 -8.56 8.61 1.68
C TYR A 148 -7.35 8.44 2.61
N CYS A 149 -6.18 8.09 2.05
CA CYS A 149 -4.95 7.93 2.82
C CYS A 149 -4.50 9.26 3.44
N ARG A 150 -4.62 10.38 2.70
CA ARG A 150 -4.34 11.72 3.24
C ARG A 150 -5.24 12.11 4.41
N ALA A 151 -6.52 11.75 4.39
CA ALA A 151 -7.44 12.00 5.50
C ALA A 151 -7.05 11.18 6.74
N LEU A 152 -6.74 9.90 6.57
CA LEU A 152 -6.32 9.01 7.66
C LEU A 152 -4.98 9.44 8.28
N LEU A 153 -4.00 9.85 7.47
CA LEU A 153 -2.67 10.25 7.94
C LEU A 153 -2.65 11.60 8.70
N ARG A 154 -3.77 12.33 8.73
CA ARG A 154 -3.96 13.53 9.57
C ARG A 154 -4.48 13.22 10.98
N SER A 155 -4.70 11.95 11.31
CA SER A 155 -5.14 11.55 12.66
C SER A 155 -4.13 12.00 13.72
N ALA A 156 -4.57 12.26 14.95
CA ALA A 156 -3.66 12.71 16.01
C ALA A 156 -2.56 11.68 16.30
N HIS A 157 -2.92 10.40 16.38
CA HIS A 157 -1.98 9.32 16.62
C HIS A 157 -2.22 8.14 15.67
N ILE A 158 -1.11 7.55 15.21
CA ILE A 158 -1.12 6.35 14.36
C ILE A 158 -0.27 5.27 15.04
N GLN A 159 -0.84 4.07 15.19
CA GLN A 159 -0.13 2.93 15.76
C GLN A 159 -0.11 1.76 14.78
N GLY A 160 1.05 1.16 14.59
CA GLY A 160 1.20 -0.05 13.79
C GLY A 160 0.77 -1.28 14.59
N ARG A 161 -0.17 -2.07 14.05
CA ARG A 161 -0.63 -3.34 14.64
C ARG A 161 -0.27 -4.55 13.77
N THR A 162 0.26 -5.54 14.47
CA THR A 162 0.54 -6.95 14.16
C THR A 162 -0.66 -7.90 14.02
N ASP A 163 -1.44 -7.98 12.94
CA ASP A 163 -2.50 -9.01 12.86
C ASP A 163 -1.98 -10.34 12.31
N THR A 164 -2.36 -11.46 12.93
CA THR A 164 -2.06 -12.80 12.43
C THR A 164 -3.36 -13.44 11.95
N VAL A 165 -3.43 -13.78 10.66
CA VAL A 165 -4.64 -14.34 10.05
C VAL A 165 -4.37 -15.72 9.45
N PRO A 166 -5.20 -16.74 9.75
CA PRO A 166 -5.04 -18.04 9.13
C PRO A 166 -5.51 -18.03 7.67
N TYR A 167 -4.83 -18.80 6.82
CA TYR A 167 -5.20 -19.05 5.44
C TYR A 167 -4.83 -20.49 5.04
N VAL A 168 -5.59 -21.06 4.10
CA VAL A 168 -5.33 -22.41 3.61
C VAL A 168 -4.51 -22.35 2.32
N ALA A 169 -3.37 -23.03 2.30
CA ALA A 169 -2.54 -23.18 1.12
C ALA A 169 -2.65 -24.62 0.61
N CYS A 170 -3.24 -24.79 -0.58
CA CYS A 170 -3.40 -26.09 -1.23
C CYS A 170 -2.44 -26.26 -2.40
N ARG A 171 -1.95 -27.49 -2.61
CA ARG A 171 -1.14 -27.90 -3.76
C ARG A 171 -1.68 -29.20 -4.34
N SER A 172 -1.71 -29.30 -5.68
CA SER A 172 -2.00 -30.57 -6.36
C SER A 172 -0.94 -31.61 -6.01
N GLU A 173 -1.37 -32.81 -5.63
CA GLU A 173 -0.48 -33.94 -5.35
C GLU A 173 0.05 -34.58 -6.64
N GLU A 174 -0.70 -34.45 -7.74
CA GLU A 174 -0.34 -34.99 -9.05
C GLU A 174 0.04 -33.86 -10.01
N ALA A 175 1.21 -33.99 -10.64
CA ALA A 175 1.60 -33.18 -11.80
C ALA A 175 0.94 -33.78 -13.05
N ARG A 176 -0.32 -33.44 -13.32
CA ARG A 176 -1.01 -33.94 -14.52
C ARG A 176 -0.52 -33.18 -15.77
N PRO A 177 -0.36 -33.86 -16.92
CA PRO A 177 -0.06 -33.19 -18.18
C PRO A 177 -1.18 -32.20 -18.54
N MET A 178 -0.81 -31.02 -19.07
CA MET A 178 -1.72 -29.93 -19.45
C MET A 178 -2.90 -30.39 -20.32
N GLU A 179 -2.71 -31.40 -21.18
CA GLU A 179 -3.76 -31.95 -22.06
C GLU A 179 -4.86 -32.73 -21.33
N ALA A 180 -4.58 -33.25 -20.13
CA ALA A 180 -5.57 -33.96 -19.30
C ALA A 180 -6.37 -33.00 -18.39
N LEU A 181 -5.80 -31.83 -18.05
CA LEU A 181 -6.41 -30.84 -17.16
C LEU A 181 -7.67 -30.18 -17.76
N TRP A 182 -7.73 -29.98 -19.08
CA TRP A 182 -8.91 -29.39 -19.75
C TRP A 182 -10.14 -30.31 -19.78
N ARG A 183 -9.95 -31.62 -19.59
CA ARG A 183 -11.03 -32.63 -19.65
C ARG A 183 -11.48 -33.12 -18.28
N SER A 184 -10.66 -32.95 -17.25
CA SER A 184 -10.95 -33.42 -15.90
C SER A 184 -11.68 -32.36 -15.08
N SER A 185 -12.66 -32.79 -14.29
CA SER A 185 -13.30 -31.92 -13.30
C SER A 185 -12.29 -31.48 -12.24
N LEU A 186 -12.20 -30.18 -11.94
CA LEU A 186 -11.38 -29.68 -10.83
C LEU A 186 -11.70 -30.41 -9.53
N HIS A 187 -12.98 -30.73 -9.29
CA HIS A 187 -13.44 -31.39 -8.07
C HIS A 187 -12.77 -32.75 -7.82
N GLU A 188 -12.28 -33.42 -8.86
CA GLU A 188 -11.62 -34.72 -8.77
C GLU A 188 -10.11 -34.59 -8.51
N THR A 189 -9.58 -33.37 -8.46
CA THR A 189 -8.16 -33.12 -8.21
C THR A 189 -7.82 -33.38 -6.75
N ARG A 190 -6.86 -34.28 -6.51
CA ARG A 190 -6.31 -34.50 -5.17
C ARG A 190 -5.44 -33.33 -4.75
N LEU A 191 -5.83 -32.69 -3.66
CA LEU A 191 -5.15 -31.52 -3.11
C LEU A 191 -4.59 -31.85 -1.72
N SER A 192 -3.32 -31.54 -1.51
CA SER A 192 -2.71 -31.45 -0.18
C SER A 192 -2.88 -30.01 0.32
N CYS A 193 -3.66 -29.83 1.38
CA CYS A 193 -3.93 -28.52 1.96
C CYS A 193 -3.33 -28.41 3.36
N VAL A 194 -2.66 -27.29 3.63
CA VAL A 194 -2.09 -26.97 4.94
C VAL A 194 -2.56 -25.59 5.36
N GLU A 195 -2.98 -25.47 6.61
CA GLU A 195 -3.24 -24.19 7.24
C GLU A 195 -1.92 -23.47 7.52
N LYS A 196 -1.89 -22.18 7.19
CA LYS A 196 -0.74 -21.30 7.40
C LYS A 196 -1.22 -20.00 8.02
N LEU A 197 -0.31 -19.30 8.66
CA LEU A 197 -0.58 -18.00 9.26
C LEU A 197 0.11 -16.90 8.44
N ALA A 198 -0.63 -15.85 8.10
CA ALA A 198 -0.10 -14.65 7.47
C ALA A 198 -0.03 -13.52 8.50
N SER A 199 1.12 -12.86 8.56
CA SER A 199 1.32 -11.65 9.36
C SER A 199 0.98 -10.42 8.51
N VAL A 200 -0.03 -9.66 8.92
CA VAL A 200 -0.58 -8.52 8.20
C VAL A 200 -0.44 -7.28 9.08
N ARG A 201 0.48 -6.38 8.71
CA ARG A 201 0.65 -5.10 9.40
C ARG A 201 -0.43 -4.11 8.97
N ARG A 202 -1.05 -3.44 9.94
CA ARG A 202 -2.10 -2.42 9.72
C ARG A 202 -1.84 -1.18 10.56
N ASN A 203 -2.32 -0.04 10.09
CA ASN A 203 -2.39 1.17 10.90
C ASN A 203 -3.69 1.19 11.70
N THR A 204 -3.60 1.61 12.95
CA THR A 204 -4.72 2.00 13.80
C THR A 204 -4.69 3.51 13.94
N TYR A 205 -5.80 4.16 13.61
CA TYR A 205 -5.92 5.61 13.59
C TYR A 205 -6.77 6.07 14.77
N SER A 206 -6.30 7.07 15.51
CA SER A 206 -7.01 7.58 16.69
C SER A 206 -6.89 9.09 16.81
N ASN A 207 -7.96 9.71 17.34
CA ASN A 207 -8.03 11.14 17.64
C ASN A 207 -7.75 11.46 19.12
N ALA A 208 -7.63 10.43 19.95
CA ALA A 208 -7.22 10.52 21.36
C ALA A 208 -6.09 9.52 21.59
N LYS A 209 -5.16 9.86 22.48
CA LYS A 209 -4.06 8.95 22.87
C LYS A 209 -4.67 7.66 23.41
N LEU A 210 -4.58 6.58 22.63
CA LEU A 210 -5.02 5.26 23.05
C LEU A 210 -4.17 4.86 24.27
N ARG A 211 -4.87 4.62 25.38
CA ARG A 211 -4.30 4.25 26.68
C ARG A 211 -3.99 2.76 26.72
#